data_AF-A0AAU8TXR7-F1
#
_entry.id   AF-A0AAU8TXR7-F1
#
_cell.length_a   1.000
_cell.length_b   1.000
_cell.length_c   1.000
_cell.angle_alpha   90.00
_cell.angle_beta   90.00
_cell.angle_gamma   90.00
#
_symmetry.space_group_name_H-M   'P 1'
#
loop_
_entity.id
_entity.type
_entity.pdbx_description
1 polymer ?
#
loop_
_entity_poly.entity_id
_entity_poly.type
_entity_poly.pdbx_seq_one_letter_code
_entity_poly.pdbx_strand_id
1 'polypeptide(L)'
;MDLALFSKVVVGEWGFDVTWGNDLELSAVTLHRLALEQSGEVMLTQDFRKWMLSNNLSLSAAAVELGFSRRTITAYSSGAALIPKHVGLACRGWEYEHKGYTGHHA
;
A
#
# COMPACT_ATOMS: atom_id res chain seq x y z
N MET A 1 8.76 -26.72 6.23
CA MET A 1 9.57 -25.49 6.21
C MET A 1 10.86 -25.80 6.95
N ASP A 2 12.03 -25.60 6.33
CA ASP A 2 13.32 -25.86 6.97
C ASP A 2 13.79 -24.61 7.74
N LEU A 3 13.70 -24.66 9.07
CA LEU A 3 14.10 -23.55 9.94
C LEU A 3 15.61 -23.33 9.97
N ALA A 4 16.41 -24.39 9.77
CA ALA A 4 17.87 -24.30 9.76
C ALA A 4 18.36 -23.64 8.47
N LEU A 5 17.65 -23.83 7.36
CA LEU A 5 17.86 -23.02 6.17
C LEU A 5 17.41 -21.57 6.43
N PHE A 6 16.19 -21.35 6.92
CA PHE A 6 15.64 -20.01 7.14
C PHE A 6 16.52 -19.11 8.03
N SER A 7 17.18 -19.66 9.05
CA SER A 7 18.08 -18.90 9.93
C SER A 7 19.39 -18.46 9.27
N LYS A 8 19.72 -18.93 8.07
CA LYS A 8 20.96 -18.61 7.34
C LYS A 8 20.86 -17.38 6.43
N VAL A 9 19.80 -16.59 6.56
CA VAL A 9 19.65 -15.37 5.76
C VAL A 9 20.86 -14.46 5.93
N VAL A 10 21.38 -13.95 4.81
CA VAL A 10 22.44 -12.95 4.79
C VAL A 10 22.13 -11.89 3.74
N VAL A 11 22.74 -10.72 3.86
CA VAL A 11 22.69 -9.70 2.81
C VAL A 11 23.54 -10.18 1.62
N GLY A 12 23.00 -10.08 0.40
CA GLY A 12 23.73 -10.42 -0.82
C GLY A 12 24.97 -9.53 -1.01
N GLU A 13 25.93 -10.00 -1.82
CA GLU A 13 27.24 -9.35 -2.01
C GLU A 13 27.15 -7.84 -2.30
N TRP A 14 26.18 -7.46 -3.15
CA TRP A 14 25.99 -6.08 -3.60
C TRP A 14 24.94 -5.31 -2.78
N GLY A 15 24.33 -5.95 -1.79
CA GLY A 15 23.33 -5.31 -0.92
C GLY A 15 21.95 -5.04 -1.56
N PHE A 16 21.65 -5.65 -2.70
CA PHE A 16 20.37 -5.45 -3.41
C PHE A 16 19.27 -6.44 -3.01
N ASP A 17 19.62 -7.44 -2.19
CA ASP A 17 18.78 -8.55 -1.78
C ASP A 17 19.24 -9.13 -0.43
N VAL A 18 18.37 -9.95 0.14
CA VAL A 18 18.78 -10.95 1.13
C VAL A 18 18.70 -12.34 0.49
N THR A 19 19.67 -13.19 0.80
CA THR A 19 19.81 -14.52 0.20
C THR A 19 19.99 -15.61 1.25
N TRP A 20 19.57 -16.83 0.90
CA TRP A 20 19.78 -18.05 1.67
C TRP A 20 20.75 -19.03 0.95
N GLY A 21 21.37 -18.58 -0.15
CA GLY A 21 22.09 -19.43 -1.10
C GLY A 21 21.14 -20.26 -1.99
N ASN A 22 21.71 -21.11 -2.84
CA ASN A 22 20.95 -22.01 -3.74
C ASN A 22 19.88 -21.31 -4.57
N ASP A 23 20.20 -20.15 -5.15
CA ASP A 23 19.32 -19.31 -5.98
C ASP A 23 18.05 -18.80 -5.27
N LEU A 24 17.99 -18.89 -3.94
CA LEU A 24 16.89 -18.34 -3.13
C LEU A 24 17.27 -16.94 -2.61
N GLU A 25 16.64 -15.92 -3.19
CA GLU A 25 16.84 -14.51 -2.84
C GLU A 25 15.53 -13.74 -2.74
N LEU A 26 15.58 -12.60 -2.05
CA LEU A 26 14.51 -11.62 -1.98
C LEU A 26 15.11 -10.21 -2.11
N SER A 27 14.75 -9.50 -3.18
CA SER A 27 15.16 -8.12 -3.40
C SER A 27 14.87 -7.23 -2.18
N ALA A 28 15.83 -6.39 -1.80
CA ALA A 28 15.72 -5.42 -0.72
C ALA A 28 14.55 -4.46 -0.93
N VAL A 29 14.25 -4.09 -2.18
CA VAL A 29 13.09 -3.24 -2.53
C VAL A 29 11.78 -3.95 -2.18
N THR A 30 11.67 -5.24 -2.50
CA THR A 30 10.48 -6.03 -2.19
C THR A 30 10.36 -6.29 -0.69
N LEU A 31 11.47 -6.64 -0.03
CA LEU A 31 11.51 -6.82 1.42
C LEU A 31 11.06 -5.55 2.16
N HIS A 32 11.58 -4.39 1.76
CA HIS A 32 11.19 -3.10 2.34
C HIS A 32 9.71 -2.79 2.11
N ARG A 33 9.19 -3.02 0.89
CA ARG A 33 7.76 -2.86 0.59
C ARG A 33 6.91 -3.74 1.53
N LEU A 34 7.26 -5.02 1.66
CA LEU A 34 6.54 -5.97 2.52
C LEU A 34 6.57 -5.55 4.00
N ALA A 35 7.72 -5.07 4.48
CA ALA A 35 7.85 -4.58 5.86
C ALA A 35 6.91 -3.39 6.14
N LEU A 36 6.80 -2.45 5.20
CA LEU A 36 5.89 -1.32 5.32
C LEU A 36 4.42 -1.75 5.29
N GLU A 37 4.08 -2.71 4.43
CA GLU A 37 2.72 -3.27 4.34
C GLU A 37 2.31 -4.00 5.62
N GLN A 38 3.20 -4.84 6.15
CA GLN A 38 2.95 -5.64 7.36
C GLN A 38 2.92 -4.79 8.64
N SER A 39 3.67 -3.68 8.68
CA SER A 39 3.64 -2.73 9.80
C SER A 39 2.47 -1.74 9.74
N GLY A 40 1.72 -1.69 8.63
CA GLY A 40 0.61 -0.75 8.44
C GLY A 40 1.06 0.70 8.19
N GLU A 41 2.31 0.91 7.79
CA GLU A 41 2.85 2.23 7.41
C GLU A 41 2.45 2.64 5.99
N VAL A 42 1.94 1.71 5.19
CA VAL A 42 1.32 1.97 3.89
C VAL A 42 -0.03 1.30 3.80
N MET A 43 -0.94 1.89 3.02
CA MET A 43 -2.18 1.25 2.62
C MET A 43 -1.89 0.28 1.46
N LEU A 44 -2.50 -0.90 1.47
CA LEU A 44 -2.33 -1.85 0.37
C LEU A 44 -3.04 -1.33 -0.88
N THR A 45 -2.42 -1.50 -2.06
CA THR A 45 -3.01 -1.12 -3.34
C THR A 45 -4.39 -1.75 -3.57
N GLN A 46 -4.59 -2.99 -3.13
CA GLN A 46 -5.89 -3.66 -3.22
C GLN A 46 -6.97 -2.97 -2.38
N ASP A 47 -6.63 -2.48 -1.19
CA ASP A 47 -7.56 -1.78 -0.33
C ASP A 47 -7.91 -0.42 -0.92
N PHE A 48 -6.93 0.26 -1.52
CA PHE A 48 -7.16 1.53 -2.21
C PHE A 48 -8.09 1.37 -3.42
N ARG A 49 -7.86 0.33 -4.25
CA ARG A 49 -8.77 -0.03 -5.34
C ARG A 49 -10.17 -0.36 -4.84
N LYS A 50 -10.27 -1.12 -3.75
CA LYS A 50 -11.56 -1.47 -3.12
C LYS A 50 -12.28 -0.22 -2.61
N TRP A 51 -11.57 0.71 -2.00
CA TRP A 51 -12.12 1.99 -1.56
C TRP A 51 -12.67 2.78 -2.75
N MET A 52 -11.90 2.92 -3.84
CA MET A 52 -12.39 3.60 -5.05
C MET A 52 -13.66 2.93 -5.62
N LEU A 53 -13.65 1.60 -5.76
CA LEU A 53 -14.77 0.83 -6.28
C LEU A 53 -16.02 0.96 -5.41
N SER A 54 -15.86 0.85 -4.09
CA SER A 54 -16.96 0.90 -3.12
C SER A 54 -17.60 2.29 -3.05
N ASN A 55 -16.90 3.32 -3.49
CA ASN A 55 -17.34 4.71 -3.50
C ASN A 55 -17.61 5.24 -4.92
N ASN A 56 -17.59 4.36 -5.93
CA ASN A 56 -17.83 4.68 -7.35
C ASN A 56 -16.92 5.81 -7.89
N LEU A 57 -15.68 5.88 -7.41
CA LEU A 57 -14.72 6.91 -7.79
C LEU A 57 -13.89 6.46 -8.99
N SER A 58 -13.89 7.28 -10.05
CA SER A 58 -12.88 7.18 -11.11
C SER A 58 -11.51 7.67 -10.62
N LEU A 59 -10.44 7.37 -11.37
CA LEU A 59 -9.10 7.91 -11.08
C LEU A 59 -9.09 9.46 -11.00
N SER A 60 -9.89 10.12 -11.83
CA SER A 60 -9.99 11.58 -11.84
C SER A 60 -10.80 12.10 -10.65
N ALA A 61 -11.88 11.41 -10.28
CA ALA A 61 -12.68 11.79 -9.11
C ALA A 61 -11.88 11.62 -7.81
N ALA A 62 -11.24 10.48 -7.60
CA ALA A 62 -10.38 10.24 -6.43
C ALA A 62 -9.22 11.24 -6.33
N ALA A 63 -8.70 11.71 -7.47
CA ALA A 63 -7.67 12.75 -7.50
C ALA A 63 -8.17 14.08 -6.94
N VAL A 64 -9.39 14.48 -7.30
CA VAL A 64 -10.04 15.68 -6.77
C VAL A 64 -10.31 15.52 -5.28
N GLU A 65 -10.97 14.43 -4.87
CA GLU A 65 -11.37 14.20 -3.48
C GLU A 65 -10.19 14.13 -2.51
N LEU A 66 -9.09 13.51 -2.92
CA LEU A 66 -7.89 13.35 -2.08
C LEU A 66 -6.87 14.48 -2.27
N GLY A 67 -7.11 15.44 -3.16
CA GLY A 67 -6.20 16.56 -3.42
C GLY A 67 -4.87 16.16 -4.07
N PHE A 68 -4.88 15.14 -4.95
CA PHE A 68 -3.70 14.66 -5.68
C PHE A 68 -3.83 14.83 -7.18
N SER A 69 -2.72 14.67 -7.91
CA SER A 69 -2.78 14.54 -9.37
C SER A 69 -3.39 13.20 -9.78
N ARG A 70 -4.08 13.15 -10.94
CA ARG A 70 -4.55 11.88 -11.53
C ARG A 70 -3.40 10.89 -11.73
N ARG A 71 -2.19 11.37 -12.06
CA ARG A 71 -0.99 10.54 -12.19
C ARG A 71 -0.63 9.84 -10.88
N THR A 72 -0.69 10.55 -9.76
CA THR A 72 -0.43 10.00 -8.42
C THR A 72 -1.44 8.91 -8.09
N ILE A 73 -2.73 9.17 -8.30
CA ILE A 73 -3.79 8.17 -8.07
C ILE A 73 -3.61 6.94 -8.97
N THR A 74 -3.21 7.12 -10.24
CA THR A 74 -2.87 6.01 -11.12
C THR A 74 -1.70 5.19 -10.57
N ALA A 75 -0.64 5.82 -10.07
CA ALA A 75 0.51 5.12 -9.51
C ALA A 75 0.16 4.32 -8.25
N TYR A 76 -0.70 4.86 -7.38
CA TYR A 76 -1.23 4.15 -6.21
C TYR A 76 -2.11 2.96 -6.63
N SER A 77 -3.04 3.19 -7.55
CA SER A 77 -3.94 2.16 -8.03
C SER A 77 -3.19 1.08 -8.82
N SER A 78 -2.13 1.38 -9.55
CA SER A 78 -1.34 0.36 -10.25
C SER A 78 -0.35 -0.39 -9.36
N GLY A 79 -0.05 0.11 -8.15
CA GLY A 79 1.01 -0.39 -7.29
C GLY A 79 2.42 0.06 -7.72
N ALA A 80 2.52 0.97 -8.69
CA ALA A 80 3.79 1.58 -9.09
C ALA A 80 4.36 2.53 -8.03
N ALA A 81 3.53 2.99 -7.09
CA ALA A 81 3.95 3.75 -5.92
C ALA A 81 3.26 3.22 -4.66
N LEU A 82 4.01 3.22 -3.56
CA LEU A 82 3.47 2.96 -2.22
C LEU A 82 2.48 4.04 -1.82
N ILE A 83 1.45 3.65 -1.08
CA ILE A 83 0.38 4.54 -0.62
C ILE A 83 0.65 4.92 0.84
N PRO A 84 1.10 6.14 1.16
CA PRO A 84 1.44 6.50 2.53
C PRO A 84 0.27 6.37 3.50
N LYS A 85 0.55 6.07 4.77
CA LYS A 85 -0.43 5.97 5.86
C LYS A 85 -1.44 7.13 5.90
N HIS A 86 -0.99 8.37 5.68
CA HIS A 86 -1.86 9.54 5.69
C HIS A 86 -2.86 9.57 4.53
N VAL A 87 -2.53 8.98 3.37
CA VAL A 87 -3.48 8.82 2.26
C VAL A 87 -4.56 7.80 2.64
N GLY A 88 -4.18 6.70 3.29
CA GLY A 88 -5.14 5.73 3.82
C GLY A 88 -6.05 6.33 4.90
N LEU A 89 -5.53 7.24 5.73
CA LEU A 89 -6.33 8.03 6.67
C LEU A 89 -7.29 8.98 5.94
N ALA A 90 -6.84 9.65 4.88
CA ALA A 90 -7.69 10.53 4.07
C ALA A 90 -8.84 9.75 3.40
N CYS A 91 -8.58 8.54 2.86
CA CYS A 91 -9.64 7.68 2.33
C CYS A 91 -10.72 7.35 3.38
N ARG A 92 -10.31 7.02 4.61
CA ARG A 92 -11.25 6.74 5.71
C ARG A 92 -11.99 8.00 6.16
N GLY A 93 -11.31 9.14 6.26
CA GLY A 93 -11.92 10.43 6.57
C GLY A 93 -12.98 10.82 5.55
N TRP A 94 -12.66 10.67 4.26
CA TRP A 94 -13.60 10.91 3.17
C TRP A 94 -14.85 10.03 3.28
N GLU A 95 -14.69 8.73 3.58
CA GLU A 95 -15.84 7.85 3.80
C GLU A 95 -16.67 8.26 5.01
N TYR A 96 -16.02 8.66 6.09
CA TYR A 96 -16.70 9.13 7.29
C TYR A 96 -17.55 10.37 6.98
N GLU A 97 -17.02 11.34 6.23
CA GLU A 97 -17.77 12.55 5.83
C GLU A 97 -18.94 12.23 4.89
N HIS A 98 -18.74 11.34 3.92
CA HIS A 98 -19.75 11.06 2.88
C HIS A 98 -20.77 9.99 3.25
N LYS A 99 -20.43 9.04 4.14
CA LYS A 99 -21.34 7.99 4.63
C LYS A 99 -21.90 8.31 6.03
N GLY A 100 -21.21 9.14 6.81
CA GLY A 100 -21.60 9.57 8.15
C GLY A 100 -22.55 10.77 8.20
N TYR A 101 -22.84 11.43 7.07
CA TYR A 101 -23.87 12.48 6.99
C TYR A 101 -25.23 11.93 6.56
N THR A 102 -25.67 10.84 7.20
CA THR A 102 -27.06 10.39 7.19
C THR A 102 -27.60 10.36 8.62
N GLY A 103 -27.85 11.55 9.19
CA GLY A 103 -28.74 11.71 10.36
C GLY A 103 -28.07 11.94 11.72
N HIS A 104 -27.89 13.22 12.07
CA HIS A 104 -28.17 13.70 13.43
C HIS A 104 -28.65 15.17 13.36
N HIS A 105 -29.86 15.33 12.83
CA HIS A 105 -30.73 16.45 13.22
C HIS A 105 -31.96 15.82 13.90
N ALA A 106 -31.94 15.82 15.23
CA ALA A 106 -33.10 15.82 16.11
C ALA A 106 -32.65 16.45 17.43
#